data_AF-A0AAV4XN34-F1
#
_entry.id   AF-A0AAV4XN34-F1
#
_cell.length_a   1.000
_cell.length_b   1.000
_cell.length_c   1.000
_cell.angle_alpha   90.00
_cell.angle_beta   90.00
_cell.angle_gamma   90.00
#
_symmetry.space_group_name_H-M   'P 1'
#
loop_
_entity.id
_entity.type
_entity.pdbx_description
1 polymer ?
#
loop_
_entity_poly.entity_id
_entity_poly.type
_entity_poly.pdbx_seq_one_letter_code
_entity_poly.pdbx_strand_id
1 'polypeptide(L)'
;MQRQSPHIRNGYYNMTEERSCWGYPIDGSHAEYHCDEDHKLLGSALYTCTDGSWVPEGVIVDGDYEFPICENPNADGVSKCSQNYVIVLALILFIIA
;
A
#
# COMPACT_ATOMS: atom_id res chain seq x y z
N MET A 1 -10.52 -9.56 -11.80
CA MET A 1 -11.36 -8.38 -12.10
C MET A 1 -11.81 -7.72 -10.80
N GLN A 2 -11.11 -6.67 -10.38
CA GLN A 2 -11.46 -5.89 -9.20
C GLN A 2 -12.43 -4.76 -9.55
N ARG A 3 -13.48 -4.54 -8.76
CA ARG A 3 -14.49 -3.49 -9.02
C ARG A 3 -13.98 -2.07 -8.75
N GLN A 4 -12.96 -1.94 -7.92
CA GLN A 4 -12.47 -0.69 -7.37
C GLN A 4 -10.96 -0.77 -7.17
N SER A 5 -10.31 0.39 -7.07
CA SER A 5 -8.90 0.46 -6.69
C SER A 5 -8.69 -0.03 -5.25
N PRO A 6 -7.52 -0.60 -4.92
CA PRO A 6 -7.15 -0.94 -3.55
C PRO A 6 -7.42 0.21 -2.58
N HIS A 7 -8.06 -0.10 -1.45
CA HIS A 7 -8.33 0.88 -0.40
C HIS A 7 -7.01 1.30 0.27
N ILE A 8 -6.76 2.60 0.29
CA ILE A 8 -5.62 3.20 1.02
C ILE A 8 -6.06 3.72 2.39
N ARG A 9 -5.27 3.46 3.44
CA ARG A 9 -5.51 4.02 4.79
C ARG A 9 -4.79 5.36 4.91
N ASN A 10 -5.38 6.32 5.61
CA ASN A 10 -4.81 7.65 5.83
C ASN A 10 -4.49 8.37 4.50
N GLY A 11 -5.44 8.29 3.58
CA GLY A 11 -5.35 8.84 2.24
C GLY A 11 -6.62 8.58 1.45
N TYR A 12 -6.60 9.03 0.20
CA TYR A 12 -7.68 8.86 -0.76
C TYR A 12 -7.10 8.60 -2.16
N TYR A 13 -7.96 8.24 -3.11
CA TYR A 13 -7.57 8.10 -4.50
C TYR A 13 -8.61 8.73 -5.42
N ASN A 14 -8.13 9.31 -6.53
CA ASN A 14 -8.93 9.79 -7.64
C ASN A 14 -8.83 8.79 -8.79
N MET A 15 -9.94 8.44 -9.43
CA MET A 15 -9.95 7.45 -10.50
C MET A 15 -10.61 8.02 -11.75
N THR A 16 -10.17 7.61 -12.93
CA THR A 16 -10.90 7.88 -14.17
C THR A 16 -12.31 7.30 -14.06
N GLU A 17 -13.34 8.09 -14.36
CA GLU A 17 -14.74 7.68 -14.19
C GLU A 17 -15.22 6.62 -15.20
N GLU A 18 -14.37 6.25 -16.14
CA GLU A 18 -14.69 5.29 -17.20
C GLU A 18 -14.87 3.88 -16.63
N ARG A 19 -16.13 3.46 -16.53
CA ARG A 19 -16.51 2.13 -16.06
C ARG A 19 -17.22 1.37 -17.16
N SER A 20 -17.00 0.06 -17.18
CA SER A 20 -17.81 -0.87 -17.96
C SER A 20 -19.27 -0.84 -17.51
N CYS A 21 -20.18 -1.35 -18.36
CA CYS A 21 -21.61 -1.49 -18.04
C CYS A 21 -21.89 -2.30 -16.76
N TRP A 22 -20.90 -3.03 -16.25
CA TRP A 22 -20.97 -3.84 -15.03
C TRP A 22 -20.33 -3.17 -13.82
N GLY A 23 -19.89 -1.92 -13.95
CA GLY A 23 -19.29 -1.13 -12.88
C GLY A 23 -17.84 -1.49 -12.57
N TYR A 24 -17.17 -2.29 -13.39
CA TYR A 24 -15.72 -2.50 -13.31
C TYR A 24 -14.97 -1.39 -14.03
N PRO A 25 -13.77 -0.98 -13.55
CA PRO A 25 -12.87 -0.14 -14.34
C PRO A 25 -12.60 -0.80 -15.69
N ILE A 26 -12.60 -0.01 -16.76
CA ILE A 26 -12.18 -0.49 -18.07
C ILE A 26 -10.65 -0.64 -18.09
N ASP A 27 -10.14 -1.53 -18.94
CA ASP A 27 -8.70 -1.60 -19.17
C ASP A 27 -8.17 -0.24 -19.66
N GLY A 28 -7.08 0.22 -19.06
CA GLY A 28 -6.56 1.57 -19.23
C GLY A 28 -7.15 2.61 -18.28
N SER A 29 -8.04 2.26 -17.35
CA SER A 29 -8.46 3.18 -16.28
C SER A 29 -7.30 3.47 -15.33
N HIS A 30 -7.16 4.71 -14.87
CA HIS A 30 -6.09 5.11 -13.95
C HIS A 30 -6.66 5.47 -12.57
N ALA A 31 -5.89 5.16 -11.52
CA ALA A 31 -6.12 5.58 -10.14
C ALA A 31 -4.89 6.31 -9.60
N GLU A 32 -5.07 7.56 -9.20
CA GLU A 32 -4.04 8.41 -8.60
C GLU A 32 -4.26 8.49 -7.08
N TYR A 33 -3.23 8.15 -6.33
CA TYR A 33 -3.26 8.04 -4.87
C TYR A 33 -2.65 9.25 -4.19
N HIS A 34 -3.32 9.70 -3.12
CA HIS A 34 -2.88 10.80 -2.30
C HIS A 34 -2.98 10.40 -0.82
N CYS A 35 -1.98 10.79 -0.04
CA CYS A 35 -1.99 10.61 1.39
C CYS A 35 -2.56 11.84 2.09
N ASP A 36 -3.15 11.62 3.26
CA ASP A 36 -3.57 12.69 4.15
C ASP A 36 -2.35 13.49 4.62
N GLU A 37 -2.58 14.67 5.21
CA GLU A 37 -1.51 15.48 5.80
C GLU A 37 -0.65 14.67 6.78
N ASP A 38 0.64 15.01 6.87
CA ASP A 38 1.65 14.33 7.68
C ASP A 38 1.95 12.86 7.32
N HIS A 39 1.40 12.34 6.22
CA HIS A 39 1.72 11.02 5.69
C HIS A 39 2.52 11.13 4.39
N LYS A 40 3.44 10.19 4.20
CA LYS A 40 4.24 10.01 2.99
C LYS A 40 3.73 8.80 2.23
N LEU A 41 3.63 8.97 0.91
CA LEU A 41 3.29 7.88 0.01
C LEU A 41 4.52 7.01 -0.22
N LEU A 42 4.39 5.73 0.08
CA LEU A 42 5.30 4.65 -0.29
C LEU A 42 4.65 3.84 -1.42
N GLY A 43 5.44 3.42 -2.40
CA GLY A 43 4.92 2.78 -3.61
C GLY A 43 4.77 3.74 -4.79
N SER A 44 3.91 3.40 -5.75
CA SER A 44 3.56 4.31 -6.86
C SER A 44 2.36 5.19 -6.51
N ALA A 45 2.35 6.43 -7.01
CA ALA A 45 1.17 7.29 -6.93
C ALA A 45 0.12 6.95 -7.99
N LEU A 46 0.49 6.24 -9.05
CA LEU A 46 -0.38 6.00 -10.21
C LEU A 46 -0.48 4.51 -10.49
N TYR A 47 -1.71 4.00 -10.61
CA TYR A 47 -1.99 2.62 -10.97
C TYR A 47 -2.95 2.57 -12.15
N THR A 48 -2.73 1.60 -13.03
CA THR A 48 -3.55 1.38 -14.23
C THR A 48 -4.21 0.01 -14.18
N CYS A 49 -5.49 -0.04 -14.55
CA CYS A 49 -6.22 -1.29 -14.66
C CYS A 49 -5.82 -1.98 -15.97
N THR A 50 -5.20 -3.16 -15.87
CA THR A 50 -4.83 -4.02 -17.00
C THR A 50 -5.36 -5.42 -16.74
N ASP A 51 -6.17 -5.95 -17.65
CA ASP A 51 -6.84 -7.25 -17.53
C ASP A 51 -7.57 -7.43 -16.18
N GLY A 52 -8.22 -6.34 -15.73
CA GLY A 52 -8.95 -6.30 -14.46
C GLY A 52 -8.08 -6.38 -13.19
N SER A 53 -6.79 -6.09 -13.30
CA SER A 53 -5.82 -6.00 -12.20
C SER A 53 -5.14 -4.63 -12.19
N TRP A 54 -4.89 -4.06 -11.02
CA TRP A 54 -4.22 -2.75 -10.90
C TRP A 54 -2.70 -2.93 -10.90
N VAL A 55 -2.03 -2.31 -11.87
CA VAL A 55 -0.57 -2.36 -12.02
C VAL A 55 0.02 -0.96 -11.79
N PRO A 56 1.15 -0.84 -11.07
CA PRO A 56 1.77 0.46 -10.81
C PRO A 56 2.38 1.03 -12.09
N GLU A 57 2.23 2.34 -12.27
CA GLU A 57 2.90 3.11 -13.32
C GLU A 57 4.03 3.97 -12.72
N GLY A 58 5.12 4.15 -13.48
CA GLY A 58 6.20 5.07 -13.10
C GLY A 58 7.15 4.53 -12.01
N VAL A 59 7.73 5.45 -11.24
CA VAL A 59 8.75 5.15 -10.23
C VAL A 59 8.08 4.74 -8.93
N ILE A 60 8.44 3.55 -8.42
CA ILE A 60 8.02 3.10 -7.10
C ILE A 60 8.92 3.78 -6.06
N VAL A 61 8.34 4.56 -5.17
CA VAL A 61 9.05 5.17 -4.05
C VAL A 61 9.31 4.08 -3.01
N ASP A 62 10.59 3.83 -2.71
CA ASP A 62 11.05 3.06 -1.54
C ASP A 62 10.79 1.52 -1.55
N GLY A 63 10.76 0.84 -2.69
CA GLY A 63 10.81 -0.64 -2.75
C GLY A 63 9.83 -1.33 -3.69
N ASP A 64 9.53 -2.61 -3.44
CA ASP A 64 8.64 -3.48 -4.23
C ASP A 64 7.22 -3.53 -3.63
N TYR A 65 6.51 -2.40 -3.66
CA TYR A 65 5.14 -2.31 -3.15
C TYR A 65 4.10 -2.80 -4.17
N GLU A 66 3.31 -3.80 -3.80
CA GLU A 66 2.16 -4.26 -4.59
C GLU A 66 1.05 -3.19 -4.63
N PHE A 67 0.88 -2.43 -3.53
CA PHE A 67 -0.13 -1.38 -3.37
C PHE A 67 0.46 -0.17 -2.63
N PRO A 68 -0.09 1.04 -2.83
CA PRO A 68 0.43 2.24 -2.20
C PRO A 68 0.07 2.28 -0.71
N ILE A 69 1.01 2.77 0.10
CA ILE A 69 0.88 2.88 1.55
C ILE A 69 1.13 4.33 1.97
N CYS A 70 0.27 4.85 2.85
CA CYS A 70 0.51 6.14 3.51
C CYS A 70 1.13 5.90 4.88
N GLU A 71 2.43 6.19 5.00
CA GLU A 71 3.19 6.08 6.24
C GLU A 71 3.32 7.44 6.91
N ASN A 72 3.01 7.53 8.20
CA ASN A 72 3.29 8.74 8.97
C ASN A 72 4.67 8.63 9.64
N PRO A 73 5.70 9.36 9.17
CA PRO A 73 7.04 9.30 9.75
C PRO A 73 7.10 9.82 11.20
N ASN A 74 6.08 10.55 11.66
CA ASN A 74 5.95 11.03 13.03
C ASN A 74 5.12 10.09 13.92
N ALA A 75 4.33 9.18 13.34
CA ALA A 75 3.64 8.13 14.09
C ALA A 75 4.59 6.98 14.49
N ASP A 76 5.79 6.96 13.90
CA ASP A 76 6.82 5.95 14.07
C ASP A 76 7.57 6.03 15.42
N GLY A 77 6.88 6.55 16.44
CA GLY A 77 7.21 6.30 17.84
C GLY A 77 6.79 4.92 18.33
N VAL A 78 5.81 4.25 17.69
CA VAL A 78 5.36 2.91 18.09
C VAL A 78 4.71 2.17 16.92
N SER A 79 5.47 1.35 16.18
CA SER A 79 5.05 0.01 15.67
C SER A 79 6.15 -0.65 14.84
N LYS A 80 7.21 -1.15 15.49
CA LYS A 80 8.06 -2.17 14.87
C LYS A 80 7.31 -3.50 14.89
N CYS A 81 6.93 -3.99 13.71
CA CYS A 81 6.41 -5.34 13.55
C CYS A 81 7.45 -6.35 14.09
N SER A 82 7.09 -7.04 15.18
CA SER A 82 7.83 -8.15 15.83
C SER A 82 9.17 -7.85 16.54
N GLN A 83 9.11 -7.21 17.71
CA GLN A 83 10.17 -7.34 18.73
C GLN A 83 10.04 -8.60 19.60
N ASN A 84 8.91 -9.32 19.54
CA ASN A 84 8.64 -10.46 20.41
C ASN A 84 9.48 -11.71 20.05
N TYR A 85 9.85 -11.89 18.78
CA TYR A 85 10.62 -13.06 18.35
C TYR A 85 12.07 -13.05 18.88
N VAL A 86 12.69 -11.87 18.92
CA VAL A 86 14.07 -11.70 19.41
C VAL A 86 14.16 -11.93 20.92
N ILE A 87 13.19 -11.44 21.68
CA ILE A 87 13.16 -11.57 23.15
C ILE A 87 12.96 -13.04 23.55
N VAL A 88 12.05 -13.76 22.88
CA VAL A 88 11.79 -15.18 23.17
C VAL A 88 13.01 -16.04 22.84
N LEU A 89 13.69 -15.80 21.71
CA LEU A 89 14.92 -16.52 21.35
C LEU A 89 16.05 -16.28 22.37
N ALA A 90 16.24 -15.04 22.83
CA ALA A 90 17.26 -14.73 23.83
C ALA A 90 17.00 -15.45 25.16
N LEU A 91 15.75 -15.45 25.65
CA LEU A 91 15.39 -16.14 26.89
C LEU A 91 15.58 -17.66 26.80
N ILE A 92 15.27 -18.26 25.66
CA ILE A 92 15.49 -19.70 25.45
C ILE A 92 16.99 -20.04 25.51
N LEU A 93 17.86 -19.21 24.94
CA LEU A 93 19.31 -19.43 24.99
C LEU A 93 19.88 -19.30 26.42
N PHE A 94 19.34 -18.41 27.25
CA PHE A 94 19.75 -18.29 28.66
C PHE A 94 19.28 -19.45 29.55
N ILE A 95 18.25 -20.21 29.16
CA ILE A 95 17.73 -21.36 29.91
C ILE A 95 18.54 -22.64 29.59
N ILE A 96 19.20 -22.69 28.44
CA ILE A 96 19.94 -23.87 27.94
C ILE A 96 21.46 -23.71 28.17
N ALA A 97 21.93 -22.57 28.67
CA ALA A 97 23.34 -22.27 28.96
C ALA A 97 23.69 -22.45 30.44
#